data_AF-Q3V5H8-F1
#
_entry.id   AF-Q3V5H8-F1
#
_cell.length_a   1.000
_cell.length_b   1.000
_cell.length_c   1.000
_cell.angle_alpha   90.00
_cell.angle_beta   90.00
_cell.angle_gamma   90.00
#
_symmetry.space_group_name_H-M   'P 1'
#
loop_
_entity.id
_entity.type
_entity.pdbx_description
1 polymer ?
#
loop_
_entity_poly.entity_id
_entity_poly.type
_entity_poly.pdbx_seq_one_letter_code
_entity_poly.pdbx_strand_id
1 'polypeptide(L)'
;MRHLILSLTIFSTCIAIVNSCAATSGTTSPVTVAPVTPTGCNSCTADLIGIKTGADGDFPPTSVIGTVNGCRTITYTCQRTPPVATDVVQITYYSDSRTDPASIENGVGVVQALSTASAVIDCVDGHWEKDTIEINDIECQIIT
;
A
#
# COMPACT_ATOMS: atom_id res chain seq x y z
N MET A 1 29.07 -16.90 32.46
CA MET A 1 29.65 -16.40 31.19
C MET A 1 30.10 -17.59 30.36
N ARG A 2 29.95 -17.54 29.03
CA ARG A 2 30.38 -18.55 28.02
C ARG A 2 29.31 -19.56 27.62
N HIS A 3 28.37 -19.16 26.77
CA HIS A 3 27.72 -19.99 25.71
C HIS A 3 27.05 -19.06 24.66
N LEU A 4 27.76 -18.04 24.18
CA LEU A 4 27.29 -17.16 23.10
C LEU A 4 28.36 -17.03 22.02
N ILE A 5 28.68 -18.13 21.34
CA ILE A 5 29.47 -18.11 20.10
C ILE A 5 28.99 -19.27 19.23
N LEU A 6 27.82 -19.14 18.61
CA LEU A 6 27.29 -20.15 17.68
C LEU A 6 26.66 -19.48 16.46
N SER A 7 27.39 -18.60 15.77
CA SER A 7 26.92 -17.97 14.53
C SER A 7 28.06 -17.35 13.71
N LEU A 8 29.04 -18.11 13.20
CA LEU A 8 29.91 -17.58 12.14
C LEU A 8 30.76 -18.64 11.38
N THR A 9 30.15 -19.60 10.68
CA THR A 9 30.92 -20.43 9.72
C THR A 9 30.04 -20.93 8.58
N ILE A 10 29.54 -20.03 7.72
CA ILE A 10 29.08 -20.41 6.37
C ILE A 10 29.49 -19.32 5.37
N PHE A 11 30.79 -19.09 5.24
CA PHE A 11 31.36 -18.30 4.14
C PHE A 11 32.74 -18.87 3.85
N SER A 12 32.89 -19.61 2.75
CA SER A 12 34.15 -19.70 1.97
C SER A 12 34.14 -20.94 1.07
N THR A 13 33.39 -20.89 -0.03
CA THR A 13 33.74 -21.66 -1.24
C THR A 13 33.56 -20.77 -2.46
N CYS A 14 34.38 -19.71 -2.54
CA CYS A 14 34.69 -19.05 -3.81
C CYS A 14 35.56 -19.99 -4.64
N ILE A 15 34.93 -20.97 -5.31
CA ILE A 15 35.58 -21.72 -6.37
C ILE A 15 35.67 -20.76 -7.55
N ALA A 16 36.82 -20.11 -7.66
CA ALA A 16 37.22 -19.33 -8.82
C ALA A 16 37.46 -20.29 -9.99
N ILE A 17 36.39 -20.60 -10.74
CA ILE A 17 36.53 -21.18 -12.08
C ILE A 17 37.01 -20.05 -12.99
N VAL A 18 38.33 -19.91 -13.06
CA VAL A 18 39.05 -19.22 -14.14
C VAL A 18 38.86 -20.03 -15.42
N ASN A 19 37.74 -19.83 -16.11
CA ASN A 19 37.59 -20.28 -17.49
C ASN A 19 37.63 -19.06 -18.41
N SER A 20 38.82 -18.81 -18.93
CA SER A 20 39.11 -17.86 -19.99
C SER A 20 38.33 -18.23 -21.26
N CYS A 21 37.19 -17.60 -21.51
CA CYS A 21 36.58 -17.59 -22.83
C CYS A 21 36.72 -16.18 -23.43
N ALA A 22 37.22 -16.19 -24.68
CA ALA A 22 37.73 -15.05 -25.41
C ALA A 22 36.76 -13.87 -25.46
N ALA A 23 37.35 -12.68 -25.41
CA ALA A 23 36.69 -11.40 -25.63
C ALA A 23 36.12 -11.33 -27.05
N THR A 24 34.95 -11.92 -27.26
CA THR A 24 34.11 -11.59 -28.41
C THR A 24 33.68 -10.15 -28.18
N SER A 25 34.30 -9.24 -28.91
CA SER A 25 33.94 -7.81 -28.94
C SER A 25 32.59 -7.67 -29.63
N GLY A 26 31.54 -8.18 -28.98
CA GLY A 26 30.18 -7.91 -29.35
C GLY A 26 29.87 -6.52 -28.85
N THR A 27 29.81 -5.56 -29.78
CA THR A 27 29.13 -4.29 -29.57
C THR A 27 27.67 -4.59 -29.25
N THR A 28 27.36 -4.90 -28.00
CA THR A 28 25.99 -4.85 -27.49
C THR A 28 25.65 -3.36 -27.38
N SER A 29 25.05 -2.83 -28.44
CA SER A 29 24.35 -1.54 -28.34
C SER A 29 23.46 -1.60 -27.10
N PRO A 30 23.56 -0.65 -26.16
CA PRO A 30 22.67 -0.63 -25.02
C PRO A 30 21.25 -0.47 -25.56
N VAL A 31 20.43 -1.52 -25.45
CA VAL A 31 19.00 -1.40 -25.69
C VAL A 31 18.46 -0.59 -24.52
N THR A 32 18.26 0.70 -24.74
CA THR A 32 17.48 1.53 -23.82
C THR A 32 16.04 1.06 -23.91
N VAL A 33 15.67 0.11 -23.06
CA VAL A 33 14.27 -0.25 -22.85
C VAL A 33 13.64 0.96 -22.16
N ALA A 34 12.78 1.69 -22.87
CA ALA A 34 11.99 2.75 -22.25
C ALA A 34 11.20 2.12 -21.09
N PRO A 35 11.11 2.78 -19.92
CA PRO A 35 10.25 2.29 -18.85
C PRO A 35 8.82 2.21 -19.38
N VAL A 36 8.29 0.99 -19.46
CA VAL A 36 6.88 0.77 -19.76
C VAL A 36 6.10 1.16 -18.51
N THR A 37 5.44 2.32 -18.54
CA THR A 37 4.46 2.65 -17.51
C THR A 37 3.32 1.63 -17.64
N PRO A 38 2.93 0.93 -16.56
CA PRO A 38 1.80 0.03 -16.61
C PRO A 38 0.56 0.81 -17.06
N THR A 39 0.00 0.48 -18.21
CA THR A 39 -1.28 1.02 -18.67
C THR A 39 -2.38 0.57 -17.71
N GLY A 40 -3.23 1.49 -17.26
CA GLY A 40 -4.39 1.19 -16.42
C GLY A 40 -4.30 1.69 -14.97
N CYS A 41 -3.09 1.82 -14.41
CA CYS A 41 -2.91 2.22 -13.00
C CYS A 41 -2.82 3.74 -12.76
N ASN A 42 -3.12 4.57 -13.77
CA ASN A 42 -3.03 6.04 -13.69
C ASN A 42 -4.35 6.77 -13.96
N SER A 43 -5.45 6.03 -14.12
CA SER A 43 -6.76 6.59 -14.47
C SER A 43 -7.59 6.99 -13.26
N CYS A 44 -7.33 6.43 -12.07
CA CYS A 44 -8.17 6.65 -10.90
C CYS A 44 -8.14 8.09 -10.40
N THR A 45 -9.30 8.63 -10.02
CA THR A 45 -9.46 9.94 -9.36
C THR A 45 -10.01 9.74 -7.95
N ALA A 46 -9.86 10.75 -7.08
CA ALA A 46 -10.35 10.65 -5.70
C ALA A 46 -11.87 10.45 -5.63
N ASP A 47 -12.63 10.96 -6.62
CA ASP A 47 -14.10 10.87 -6.69
C ASP A 47 -14.62 9.43 -6.91
N LEU A 48 -13.74 8.47 -7.21
CA LEU A 48 -14.10 7.05 -7.33
C LEU A 48 -14.31 6.36 -5.98
N ILE A 49 -13.87 6.97 -4.88
CA ILE A 49 -14.12 6.48 -3.52
C ILE A 49 -15.09 7.44 -2.83
N GLY A 50 -16.24 6.90 -2.41
CA GLY A 50 -17.19 7.58 -1.55
C GLY A 50 -16.65 7.76 -0.12
N ILE A 51 -17.11 8.81 0.55
CA ILE A 51 -16.86 9.00 1.99
C ILE A 51 -18.12 8.63 2.74
N LYS A 52 -18.05 7.57 3.54
CA LYS A 52 -19.11 7.19 4.47
C LYS A 52 -18.98 8.00 5.76
N THR A 53 -20.13 8.25 6.37
CA THR A 53 -20.26 8.87 7.69
C THR A 53 -21.21 7.99 8.49
N GLY A 54 -20.66 7.24 9.44
CA GLY A 54 -21.35 6.50 10.46
C GLY A 54 -21.82 7.38 11.62
N ALA A 55 -22.24 6.72 12.70
CA ALA A 55 -22.87 7.38 13.85
C ALA A 55 -21.87 7.85 14.92
N ASP A 56 -20.62 7.37 14.89
CA ASP A 56 -19.73 7.34 16.05
C ASP A 56 -18.51 8.24 15.86
N GLY A 57 -18.71 9.55 16.09
CA GLY A 57 -17.60 10.52 16.13
C GLY A 57 -16.88 10.68 14.79
N ASP A 58 -17.56 10.33 13.70
CA ASP A 58 -17.07 10.35 12.34
C ASP A 58 -16.63 11.74 11.88
N PHE A 59 -15.59 11.76 11.06
CA PHE A 59 -15.17 12.95 10.35
C PHE A 59 -14.63 12.57 8.97
N PRO A 60 -14.77 13.45 7.96
CA PRO A 60 -14.28 13.13 6.62
C PRO A 60 -12.74 12.99 6.67
N PRO A 61 -12.17 11.91 6.12
CA PRO A 61 -10.73 11.80 6.00
C PRO A 61 -10.22 12.82 4.98
N THR A 62 -8.97 13.24 5.14
CA THR A 62 -8.25 13.98 4.09
C THR A 62 -7.61 13.00 3.12
N SER A 63 -7.43 13.39 1.86
CA SER A 63 -6.79 12.52 0.86
C SER A 63 -5.77 13.26 0.01
N VAL A 64 -4.73 12.54 -0.42
CA VAL A 64 -3.69 13.02 -1.34
C VAL A 64 -3.42 11.94 -2.39
N ILE A 65 -3.47 12.33 -3.67
CA ILE A 65 -3.07 11.45 -4.78
C ILE A 65 -1.56 11.56 -5.00
N GLY A 66 -0.88 10.42 -5.03
CA GLY A 66 0.54 10.27 -5.30
C GLY A 66 0.83 9.36 -6.49
N THR A 67 2.10 9.01 -6.67
CA THR A 67 2.54 8.06 -7.70
C THR A 67 3.69 7.21 -7.18
N VAL A 68 3.57 5.89 -7.27
CA VAL A 68 4.59 4.90 -6.89
C VAL A 68 4.86 4.00 -8.10
N ASN A 69 6.12 3.86 -8.50
CA ASN A 69 6.52 3.07 -9.68
C ASN A 69 5.75 3.41 -10.97
N GLY A 70 5.32 4.67 -11.11
CA GLY A 70 4.54 5.13 -12.25
C GLY A 70 3.05 4.81 -12.19
N CYS A 71 2.53 4.28 -11.07
CA CYS A 71 1.11 4.06 -10.81
C CYS A 71 0.57 5.00 -9.75
N ARG A 72 -0.69 5.43 -9.87
CA ARG A 72 -1.35 6.30 -8.89
C ARG A 72 -1.60 5.54 -7.60
N THR A 73 -1.40 6.26 -6.50
CA THR A 73 -1.85 5.86 -5.17
C THR A 73 -2.69 6.98 -4.58
N ILE A 74 -3.61 6.66 -3.69
CA ILE A 74 -4.30 7.64 -2.85
C ILE A 74 -4.02 7.33 -1.40
N THR A 75 -3.58 8.34 -0.65
CA THR A 75 -3.37 8.22 0.79
C THR A 75 -4.49 8.95 1.50
N TYR A 76 -5.30 8.22 2.26
CA TYR A 76 -6.28 8.77 3.18
C TYR A 76 -5.68 8.94 4.56
N THR A 77 -5.98 10.05 5.22
CA THR A 77 -5.56 10.32 6.60
C THR A 77 -6.77 10.72 7.42
N CYS A 78 -6.97 9.96 8.49
CA CYS A 78 -7.98 10.14 9.50
C CYS A 78 -7.26 10.59 10.77
N GLN A 79 -7.49 11.84 11.19
CA GLN A 79 -6.89 12.43 12.37
C GLN A 79 -7.93 13.12 13.26
N ARG A 80 -7.96 12.76 14.54
CA ARG A 80 -8.75 13.48 15.54
C ARG A 80 -8.25 14.92 15.66
N THR A 81 -9.18 15.88 15.70
CA THR A 81 -8.86 17.31 15.83
C THR A 81 -9.65 17.95 16.99
N PRO A 82 -8.97 18.49 18.03
CA PRO A 82 -7.53 18.45 18.25
C PRO A 82 -7.03 17.02 18.52
N PRO A 83 -5.76 16.71 18.20
CA PRO A 83 -5.17 15.40 18.48
C PRO A 83 -5.31 15.02 19.95
N VAL A 84 -5.78 13.79 20.20
CA VAL A 84 -5.81 13.19 21.54
C VAL A 84 -5.05 11.87 21.43
N ALA A 85 -3.90 11.79 22.10
CA ALA A 85 -2.95 10.69 21.95
C ALA A 85 -3.48 9.32 22.42
N THR A 86 -4.55 9.30 23.22
CA THR A 86 -5.18 8.08 23.72
C THR A 86 -6.25 7.53 22.80
N ASP A 87 -6.77 8.34 21.89
CA ASP A 87 -7.95 7.97 21.12
C ASP A 87 -7.53 7.13 19.93
N VAL A 88 -8.25 6.05 19.71
CA VAL A 88 -8.05 5.23 18.53
C VAL A 88 -8.80 5.90 17.38
N VAL A 89 -8.11 6.07 16.28
CA VAL A 89 -8.68 6.54 15.03
C VAL A 89 -8.67 5.37 14.05
N GLN A 90 -9.81 5.12 13.42
CA GLN A 90 -10.02 3.98 12.53
C GLN A 90 -10.39 4.48 11.13
N ILE A 91 -9.80 3.85 10.12
CA ILE A 91 -10.23 3.92 8.73
C ILE A 91 -10.84 2.57 8.37
N THR A 92 -12.09 2.54 7.95
CA THR A 92 -12.78 1.35 7.45
C THR A 92 -12.91 1.43 5.94
N TYR A 93 -12.62 0.33 5.22
CA TYR A 93 -12.79 0.25 3.77
C TYR A 93 -14.05 -0.54 3.43
N TYR A 94 -14.80 -0.12 2.40
CA TYR A 94 -15.96 -0.85 1.89
C TYR A 94 -15.79 -1.15 0.41
N SER A 95 -16.38 -2.25 -0.01
CA SER A 95 -16.32 -2.76 -1.38
C SER A 95 -17.72 -3.17 -1.81
N ASP A 96 -18.22 -2.61 -2.90
CA ASP A 96 -19.50 -3.01 -3.50
C ASP A 96 -19.42 -4.36 -4.20
N SER A 97 -18.21 -4.81 -4.55
CA SER A 97 -17.97 -6.15 -5.09
C SER A 97 -18.22 -7.27 -4.07
N ARG A 98 -18.31 -6.94 -2.77
CA ARG A 98 -18.59 -7.91 -1.72
C ARG A 98 -20.08 -7.94 -1.41
N THR A 99 -20.62 -9.15 -1.39
CA THR A 99 -22.05 -9.39 -1.14
C THR A 99 -22.32 -10.08 0.19
N ASP A 100 -21.28 -10.42 0.95
CA ASP A 100 -21.46 -11.01 2.28
C ASP A 100 -21.87 -9.90 3.26
N PRO A 101 -22.93 -10.11 4.08
CA PRO A 101 -23.47 -9.06 4.95
C PRO A 101 -22.43 -8.46 5.89
N ALA A 102 -21.49 -9.27 6.37
CA ALA A 102 -20.46 -8.83 7.31
C ALA A 102 -19.56 -7.75 6.70
N SER A 103 -19.14 -7.91 5.44
CA SER A 103 -18.31 -6.92 4.74
C SER A 103 -19.05 -5.62 4.39
N ILE A 104 -20.34 -5.71 4.10
CA ILE A 104 -21.17 -4.53 3.77
C ILE A 104 -21.32 -3.66 5.01
N GLU A 105 -21.54 -4.29 6.17
CA GLU A 105 -21.75 -3.59 7.45
C GLU A 105 -20.44 -3.17 8.12
N ASN A 106 -19.45 -4.07 8.17
CA ASN A 106 -18.21 -3.87 8.95
C ASN A 106 -17.00 -3.50 8.08
N GLY A 107 -17.17 -3.37 6.77
CA GLY A 107 -16.09 -3.16 5.82
C GLY A 107 -15.30 -4.42 5.49
N VAL A 108 -14.43 -4.30 4.48
CA VAL A 108 -13.52 -5.35 3.99
C VAL A 108 -12.15 -5.32 4.67
N GLY A 109 -11.86 -4.25 5.42
CA GLY A 109 -10.63 -4.09 6.15
C GLY A 109 -10.63 -2.81 6.97
N VAL A 110 -9.71 -2.74 7.92
CA VAL A 110 -9.55 -1.60 8.81
C VAL A 110 -8.07 -1.27 9.02
N VAL A 111 -7.76 0.02 9.15
CA VAL A 111 -6.49 0.50 9.68
C VAL A 111 -6.76 1.37 10.89
N GLN A 112 -6.10 1.05 12.00
CA GLN A 112 -6.24 1.76 13.26
C GLN A 112 -4.89 2.29 13.72
N ALA A 113 -4.91 3.45 14.36
CA ALA A 113 -3.77 4.02 15.03
C ALA A 113 -4.20 5.02 16.10
N LEU A 114 -3.30 5.33 17.03
CA LEU A 114 -3.57 6.35 18.04
C LEU A 114 -3.48 7.75 17.41
N SER A 115 -4.52 8.56 17.63
CA SER A 115 -4.70 9.93 17.17
C SER A 115 -4.71 10.16 15.65
N THR A 116 -4.01 9.36 14.85
CA THR A 116 -3.94 9.51 13.39
C THR A 116 -3.68 8.17 12.72
N ALA A 117 -4.60 7.76 11.85
CA ALA A 117 -4.47 6.59 10.97
C ALA A 117 -4.31 7.05 9.52
N SER A 118 -3.52 6.30 8.75
CA SER A 118 -3.34 6.54 7.31
C SER A 118 -3.45 5.24 6.52
N ALA A 119 -4.08 5.34 5.36
CA ALA A 119 -4.33 4.23 4.45
C ALA A 119 -3.84 4.58 3.06
N VAL A 120 -3.01 3.72 2.45
CA VAL A 120 -2.60 3.85 1.05
C VAL A 120 -3.34 2.82 0.22
N ILE A 121 -3.95 3.28 -0.87
CA ILE A 121 -4.73 2.46 -1.79
C ILE A 121 -4.18 2.67 -3.20
N ASP A 122 -4.04 1.59 -3.96
CA ASP A 122 -3.38 1.57 -5.25
C ASP A 122 -4.41 1.67 -6.37
N CYS A 123 -4.11 2.40 -7.44
CA CYS A 123 -4.95 2.41 -8.63
C CYS A 123 -4.61 1.21 -9.51
N VAL A 124 -5.60 0.38 -9.83
CA VAL A 124 -5.48 -0.77 -10.72
C VAL A 124 -6.62 -0.66 -11.72
N ASP A 125 -6.30 -0.66 -13.02
CA ASP A 125 -7.28 -0.68 -14.11
C ASP A 125 -8.52 0.22 -13.93
N GLY A 126 -8.30 1.46 -13.45
CA GLY A 126 -9.37 2.45 -13.27
C GLY A 126 -10.22 2.33 -12.01
N HIS A 127 -9.87 1.45 -11.09
CA HIS A 127 -10.48 1.34 -9.77
C HIS A 127 -9.41 1.36 -8.67
N TRP A 128 -9.81 1.71 -7.46
CA TRP A 128 -8.91 1.74 -6.31
C TRP A 128 -8.93 0.38 -5.63
N GLU A 129 -7.76 -0.21 -5.38
CA GLU A 129 -7.64 -1.50 -4.71
C GLU A 129 -6.78 -1.42 -3.45
N LYS A 130 -7.23 -2.12 -2.41
CA LYS A 130 -6.41 -2.44 -1.23
C LYS A 130 -6.35 -3.94 -1.08
N ASP A 131 -5.14 -4.49 -1.09
CA ASP A 131 -4.89 -5.93 -0.91
C ASP A 131 -5.72 -6.79 -1.89
N THR A 132 -5.78 -6.38 -3.18
CA THR A 132 -6.53 -7.03 -4.28
C THR A 132 -8.06 -6.98 -4.17
N ILE A 133 -8.59 -6.06 -3.35
CA ILE A 133 -10.02 -5.82 -3.21
C ILE A 133 -10.30 -4.39 -3.66
N GLU A 134 -11.23 -4.23 -4.61
CA GLU A 134 -11.75 -2.93 -5.03
C GLU A 134 -12.39 -2.21 -3.84
N ILE A 135 -12.02 -0.95 -3.61
CA ILE A 135 -12.55 -0.10 -2.54
C ILE A 135 -13.41 0.99 -3.15
N ASN A 136 -14.67 1.02 -2.75
CA ASN A 136 -15.67 1.96 -3.24
C ASN A 136 -16.04 3.03 -2.21
N ASP A 137 -15.91 2.75 -0.91
CA ASP A 137 -16.07 3.77 0.13
C ASP A 137 -15.01 3.65 1.23
N ILE A 138 -14.80 4.77 1.92
CA ILE A 138 -14.01 4.85 3.14
C ILE A 138 -14.79 5.58 4.23
N GLU A 139 -14.72 5.06 5.45
CA GLU A 139 -15.22 5.71 6.65
C GLU A 139 -14.06 5.98 7.61
N CYS A 140 -14.17 7.05 8.38
CA CYS A 140 -13.16 7.51 9.32
C CYS A 140 -13.82 7.82 10.67
N GLN A 141 -13.43 7.07 11.69
CA GLN A 141 -14.11 7.04 13.00
C GLN A 141 -13.13 7.29 14.14
N ILE A 142 -13.64 7.82 15.25
CA ILE A 142 -12.91 7.93 16.52
C ILE A 142 -13.51 6.92 17.49
N ILE A 143 -12.70 5.97 17.92
CA ILE A 143 -13.07 4.95 18.90
C ILE A 143 -12.46 5.36 20.24
N THR A 144 -13.30 5.90 21.12
CA THR A 144 -12.95 6.35 22.48
C THR A 144 -13.40 5.36 23.54
#